data_AF-A0A974S2E0-F1
#
_entry.id   AF-A0A974S2E0-F1
#
_cell.length_a   1.000
_cell.length_b   1.000
_cell.length_c   1.000
_cell.angle_alpha   90.00
_cell.angle_beta   90.00
_cell.angle_gamma   90.00
#
_symmetry.space_group_name_H-M   'P 1'
#
loop_
_entity.id
_entity.type
_entity.pdbx_description
1 polymer ?
#
loop_
_entity_poly.entity_id
_entity_poly.type
_entity_poly.pdbx_seq_one_letter_code
_entity_poly.pdbx_strand_id
1 'polypeptide(L)'
;MAKAIKQIKRIFPTEEELQSKTVNEMLSTLAENREAITTLIQIVNQLHDLGLLKVVNGMLDNLSDVGEIAIQQINQPSMHNTIKNGMNAFKFIGSIPPELLQTFMGGMSNGLEKASQSLNENEKTSLWKLGNSIRTPESKAALSTMFNFLEGMGEVFIQKKEGQQGGEQRWNNESLKSRV
;
A
#
# COMPACT_ATOMS: atom_id res chain seq x y z
N MET A 1 -19.24 -34.01 59.43
CA MET A 1 -19.24 -34.29 57.96
C MET A 1 -19.77 -33.05 57.25
N ALA A 2 -18.96 -32.37 56.44
CA ALA A 2 -19.38 -31.18 55.70
C ALA A 2 -20.02 -31.58 54.36
N LYS A 3 -21.22 -31.05 54.06
CA LYS A 3 -21.92 -31.29 52.78
C LYS A 3 -21.26 -30.45 51.67
N ALA A 4 -20.99 -31.08 50.53
CA ALA A 4 -20.39 -30.41 49.38
C ALA A 4 -21.33 -29.35 48.79
N ILE A 5 -20.83 -28.11 48.68
CA ILE A 5 -21.52 -27.02 47.98
C ILE A 5 -21.35 -27.27 46.47
N LYS A 6 -22.42 -27.68 45.80
CA LYS A 6 -22.49 -27.85 44.34
C LYS A 6 -23.49 -26.88 43.74
N GLN A 7 -23.22 -25.59 43.81
CA GLN A 7 -23.90 -24.61 42.96
C GLN A 7 -22.89 -23.57 42.49
N ILE A 8 -22.27 -23.85 41.34
CA ILE A 8 -21.53 -22.84 40.58
C ILE A 8 -22.59 -22.00 39.87
N LYS A 9 -22.91 -20.84 40.43
CA LYS A 9 -23.80 -19.86 39.79
C LYS A 9 -23.00 -19.20 38.67
N ARG A 10 -23.14 -19.70 37.43
CA ARG A 10 -22.56 -19.06 36.25
C ARG A 10 -23.31 -17.75 36.02
N ILE A 11 -22.66 -16.63 36.34
CA ILE A 11 -23.15 -15.30 36.03
C ILE A 11 -22.85 -15.10 34.55
N PHE A 12 -23.89 -15.17 33.70
CA PHE A 12 -23.77 -14.76 32.31
C PHE A 12 -23.92 -13.25 32.29
N PRO A 13 -22.93 -12.50 31.74
CA PRO A 13 -23.04 -11.05 31.64
C PRO A 13 -24.28 -10.71 30.80
N THR A 14 -25.05 -9.74 31.28
CA THR A 14 -26.22 -9.24 30.56
C THR A 14 -25.79 -8.48 29.30
N GLU A 15 -26.67 -8.37 28.31
CA GLU A 15 -26.38 -7.67 27.04
C GLU A 15 -25.90 -6.23 27.29
N GLU A 16 -26.47 -5.55 28.30
CA GLU A 16 -26.09 -4.20 28.72
C GLU A 16 -24.69 -4.13 29.35
N GLU A 17 -24.31 -5.13 30.15
CA GLU A 17 -22.96 -5.21 30.74
C GLU A 17 -21.89 -5.50 29.68
N LEU A 18 -22.22 -6.33 28.68
CA LEU A 18 -21.36 -6.59 27.52
C LEU A 18 -21.17 -5.33 26.67
N GLN A 19 -22.26 -4.64 26.35
CA GLN A 19 -22.20 -3.38 25.59
C GLN A 19 -21.39 -2.31 26.33
N SER A 20 -21.63 -2.12 27.62
CA SER A 20 -20.88 -1.15 28.45
C SER A 20 -19.39 -1.47 28.51
N LYS A 21 -19.04 -2.75 28.62
CA LYS A 21 -17.64 -3.19 28.64
C LYS A 21 -16.96 -2.98 27.29
N THR A 22 -17.62 -3.32 26.18
CA THR A 22 -17.08 -3.11 24.84
C THR A 22 -16.91 -1.62 24.51
N VAL A 23 -17.83 -0.76 24.95
CA VAL A 23 -17.70 0.70 24.81
C VAL A 23 -16.51 1.22 25.62
N ASN A 24 -16.33 0.77 26.86
CA ASN A 24 -15.19 1.18 27.68
C ASN A 24 -13.85 0.69 27.15
N GLU A 25 -13.77 -0.54 26.63
CA GLU A 25 -12.57 -1.07 26.00
C GLU A 25 -12.21 -0.27 24.74
N MET A 26 -13.20 0.04 23.88
CA MET A 26 -12.98 0.91 22.72
C MET A 26 -12.50 2.30 23.13
N LEU A 27 -13.12 2.92 24.15
CA LEU A 27 -12.71 4.23 24.66
C LEU A 27 -11.28 4.22 25.20
N SER A 28 -10.86 3.14 25.88
CA SER A 28 -9.48 2.98 26.34
C SER A 28 -8.51 2.89 25.17
N THR A 29 -8.79 2.05 24.17
CA THR A 29 -7.94 1.89 22.98
C THR A 29 -7.84 3.19 22.17
N LEU A 30 -8.95 3.93 22.03
CA LEU A 30 -8.98 5.23 21.38
C LEU A 30 -8.17 6.28 22.17
N ALA A 31 -8.25 6.26 23.49
CA ALA A 31 -7.51 7.18 24.37
C ALA A 31 -6.01 6.90 24.37
N GLU A 32 -5.60 5.63 24.36
CA GLU A 32 -4.19 5.21 24.24
C GLU A 32 -3.58 5.60 22.89
N ASN A 33 -4.39 5.68 21.84
CA ASN A 33 -3.96 6.01 20.47
C ASN A 33 -4.42 7.41 20.03
N ARG A 34 -4.65 8.32 20.98
CA ARG A 34 -5.24 9.65 20.74
C ARG A 34 -4.58 10.41 19.60
N GLU A 35 -3.25 10.43 19.53
CA GLU A 35 -2.51 11.18 18.51
C GLU A 35 -2.70 10.57 17.11
N ALA A 36 -2.57 9.25 16.97
CA ALA A 36 -2.79 8.56 15.71
C ALA A 36 -4.24 8.71 15.20
N ILE A 37 -5.22 8.63 16.11
CA ILE A 37 -6.64 8.84 15.79
C ILE A 37 -6.89 10.28 15.35
N THR A 38 -6.30 11.27 16.03
CA THR A 38 -6.43 12.68 15.67
C THR A 38 -5.86 12.94 14.27
N THR A 39 -4.69 12.39 13.96
CA THR A 39 -4.06 12.50 12.64
C THR A 39 -4.89 11.83 11.56
N LEU A 40 -5.44 10.63 11.82
CA LEU A 40 -6.33 9.94 10.88
C LEU A 40 -7.57 10.79 10.58
N ILE A 41 -8.20 11.36 11.61
CA ILE A 41 -9.36 12.25 11.45
C ILE A 41 -8.99 13.48 10.62
N GLN A 42 -7.81 14.08 10.84
CA GLN A 42 -7.33 15.21 10.04
C GLN A 42 -7.14 14.84 8.57
N ILE A 43 -6.56 13.67 8.27
CA ILE A 43 -6.40 13.17 6.89
C ILE A 43 -7.77 12.96 6.25
N VAL A 44 -8.70 12.30 6.95
CA VAL A 44 -10.07 12.08 6.47
C VAL A 44 -10.76 13.41 6.17
N ASN A 45 -10.59 14.42 7.03
CA ASN A 45 -11.13 15.76 6.81
C ASN A 45 -10.49 16.46 5.60
N GLN A 46 -9.16 16.38 5.43
CA GLN A 46 -8.50 16.94 4.25
C GLN A 46 -8.97 16.27 2.96
N LEU A 47 -9.12 14.94 2.96
CA LEU A 47 -9.68 14.20 1.82
C LEU A 47 -11.15 14.55 1.58
N HIS A 48 -11.91 14.86 2.63
CA HIS A 48 -13.28 15.36 2.52
C HIS A 48 -13.32 16.75 1.87
N ASP A 49 -12.50 17.67 2.33
CA ASP A 49 -12.44 19.07 1.87
C ASP A 49 -11.98 19.16 0.41
N LEU A 50 -11.06 18.28 0.00
CA LEU A 50 -10.63 18.13 -1.39
C LEU A 50 -11.68 17.45 -2.29
N GLY A 51 -12.80 17.00 -1.73
CA GLY A 51 -13.88 16.31 -2.44
C GLY A 51 -13.56 14.86 -2.82
N LEU A 52 -12.41 14.32 -2.41
CA LEU A 52 -11.98 12.96 -2.75
C LEU A 52 -12.89 11.91 -2.14
N LEU A 53 -13.36 12.10 -0.89
CA LEU A 53 -14.33 11.20 -0.28
C LEU A 53 -15.67 11.19 -1.05
N LYS A 54 -16.08 12.33 -1.63
CA LYS A 54 -17.29 12.40 -2.48
C LYS A 54 -17.10 11.65 -3.80
N VAL A 55 -15.91 11.70 -4.38
CA VAL A 55 -15.57 10.92 -5.58
C VAL A 55 -15.62 9.43 -5.28
N VAL A 56 -15.03 9.00 -4.16
CA VAL A 56 -15.06 7.59 -3.73
C VAL A 56 -16.50 7.12 -3.47
N ASN A 57 -17.30 7.89 -2.72
CA ASN A 57 -18.71 7.56 -2.50
C ASN A 57 -19.51 7.53 -3.80
N GLY A 58 -19.33 8.51 -4.68
CA GLY A 58 -20.01 8.52 -5.98
C GLY A 58 -19.64 7.33 -6.86
N MET A 59 -18.41 6.84 -6.79
CA MET A 59 -18.03 5.57 -7.44
C MET A 59 -18.78 4.38 -6.86
N LEU A 60 -18.88 4.30 -5.53
CA LEU A 60 -19.55 3.19 -4.82
C LEU A 60 -21.06 3.18 -5.07
N ASP A 61 -21.73 4.34 -5.07
CA ASP A 61 -23.16 4.46 -5.36
C ASP A 61 -23.49 4.02 -6.80
N ASN A 62 -22.63 4.37 -7.75
CA ASN A 62 -22.76 3.92 -9.15
C ASN A 62 -22.51 2.41 -9.33
N LEU A 63 -21.81 1.77 -8.39
CA LEU A 63 -21.64 0.32 -8.37
C LEU A 63 -22.91 -0.40 -7.88
N SER A 64 -23.67 0.19 -6.94
CA SER A 64 -24.91 -0.41 -6.41
C SER A 64 -26.13 -0.25 -7.31
N ASP A 65 -26.26 0.88 -8.03
CA ASP A 65 -27.46 1.15 -8.84
C ASP A 65 -27.47 0.47 -10.21
N VAL A 66 -26.32 -0.07 -10.67
CA VAL A 66 -26.19 -0.55 -12.06
C VAL A 66 -25.27 -1.77 -12.23
N GLY A 67 -25.28 -2.71 -11.28
CA GLY A 67 -24.37 -3.87 -11.28
C GLY A 67 -24.31 -4.66 -12.61
N GLU A 68 -25.43 -4.84 -13.31
CA GLU A 68 -25.46 -5.61 -14.57
C GLU A 68 -24.95 -4.81 -15.79
N ILE A 69 -25.28 -3.52 -15.90
CA ILE A 69 -24.84 -2.65 -17.01
C ILE A 69 -23.37 -2.24 -16.83
N ALA A 70 -22.94 -2.00 -15.58
CA ALA A 70 -21.55 -1.71 -15.26
C ALA A 70 -20.64 -2.90 -15.60
N ILE A 71 -21.06 -4.13 -15.29
CA ILE A 71 -20.32 -5.34 -15.71
C ILE A 71 -20.25 -5.45 -17.23
N GLN A 72 -21.33 -5.17 -17.96
CA GLN A 72 -21.30 -5.19 -19.43
C GLN A 72 -20.39 -4.11 -20.02
N GLN A 73 -20.33 -2.91 -19.42
CA GLN A 73 -19.40 -1.86 -19.83
C GLN A 73 -17.94 -2.19 -19.52
N ILE A 74 -17.67 -2.80 -18.37
CA ILE A 74 -16.36 -3.33 -18.02
C ILE A 74 -15.98 -4.48 -18.97
N ASN A 75 -16.94 -5.29 -19.41
CA ASN A 75 -16.67 -6.38 -20.36
C ASN A 75 -16.59 -5.92 -21.82
N GLN A 76 -16.60 -4.61 -22.10
CA GLN A 76 -16.38 -4.11 -23.45
C GLN A 76 -14.93 -4.35 -23.90
N PRO A 77 -14.70 -4.61 -25.20
CA PRO A 77 -13.35 -4.77 -25.75
C PRO A 77 -12.44 -3.57 -25.48
N SER A 78 -13.00 -2.36 -25.41
CA SER A 78 -12.29 -1.12 -25.05
C SER A 78 -11.67 -1.16 -23.66
N MET A 79 -12.24 -1.93 -22.74
CA MET A 79 -11.82 -2.02 -21.35
C MET A 79 -10.90 -3.21 -21.05
N HIS A 80 -10.79 -4.17 -21.98
CA HIS A 80 -9.96 -5.37 -21.83
C HIS A 80 -8.52 -5.05 -21.42
N ASN A 81 -7.90 -4.04 -22.04
CA ASN A 81 -6.52 -3.66 -21.72
C ASN A 81 -6.41 -3.06 -20.31
N THR A 82 -7.36 -2.21 -19.92
CA THR A 82 -7.41 -1.61 -18.58
C THR A 82 -7.56 -2.69 -17.51
N ILE A 83 -8.49 -3.63 -17.72
CA ILE A 83 -8.71 -4.76 -16.80
C ILE A 83 -7.48 -5.64 -16.73
N LYS A 84 -6.90 -5.98 -17.87
CA LYS A 84 -5.68 -6.78 -17.93
C LYS A 84 -4.54 -6.11 -17.18
N ASN A 85 -4.35 -4.80 -17.37
CA ASN A 85 -3.34 -4.03 -16.66
C ASN A 85 -3.62 -3.94 -15.17
N GLY A 86 -4.86 -3.69 -14.76
CA GLY A 86 -5.28 -3.68 -13.36
C GLY A 86 -5.09 -5.03 -12.68
N MET A 87 -5.47 -6.13 -13.34
CA MET A 87 -5.26 -7.50 -12.87
C MET A 87 -3.76 -7.82 -12.74
N ASN A 88 -2.94 -7.36 -13.69
CA ASN A 88 -1.49 -7.52 -13.62
C ASN A 88 -0.88 -6.73 -12.46
N ALA A 89 -1.35 -5.50 -12.22
CA ALA A 89 -0.94 -4.69 -11.08
C ALA A 89 -1.34 -5.35 -9.75
N PHE A 90 -2.57 -5.88 -9.66
CA PHE A 90 -3.04 -6.61 -8.49
C PHE A 90 -2.21 -7.87 -8.23
N LYS A 91 -1.93 -8.66 -9.27
CA LYS A 91 -1.04 -9.83 -9.18
C LYS A 91 0.37 -9.45 -8.74
N PHE A 92 0.92 -8.35 -9.27
CA PHE A 92 2.22 -7.84 -8.87
C PHE A 92 2.23 -7.51 -7.37
N ILE A 93 1.26 -6.72 -6.89
CA ILE A 93 1.15 -6.37 -5.47
C ILE A 93 1.01 -7.63 -4.62
N GLY A 94 0.14 -8.57 -5.00
CA GLY A 94 -0.04 -9.84 -4.30
C GLY A 94 1.16 -10.80 -4.36
N SER A 95 2.10 -10.59 -5.29
CA SER A 95 3.34 -11.37 -5.39
C SER A 95 4.46 -10.85 -4.50
N ILE A 96 4.32 -9.65 -3.95
CA ILE A 96 5.31 -9.07 -3.02
C ILE A 96 5.21 -9.84 -1.69
N PRO A 97 6.33 -10.38 -1.17
CA PRO A 97 6.34 -11.03 0.14
C PRO A 97 5.83 -10.08 1.24
N PRO A 98 4.94 -10.53 2.15
CA PRO A 98 4.37 -9.69 3.20
C PRO A 98 5.44 -8.98 4.06
N GLU A 99 6.54 -9.66 4.36
CA GLU A 99 7.63 -9.13 5.19
C GLU A 99 8.35 -7.95 4.49
N LEU A 100 8.54 -8.07 3.17
CA LEU A 100 9.13 -7.00 2.36
C LEU A 100 8.20 -5.80 2.27
N LEU A 101 6.91 -6.05 2.06
CA LEU A 101 5.88 -5.00 2.03
C LEU A 101 5.82 -4.26 3.37
N GLN A 102 5.79 -4.99 4.49
CA GLN A 102 5.83 -4.40 5.84
C GLN A 102 7.07 -3.55 6.07
N THR A 103 8.25 -4.05 5.68
CA THR A 103 9.52 -3.32 5.81
C THR A 103 9.49 -2.02 5.01
N PHE A 104 8.97 -2.06 3.78
CA PHE A 104 8.86 -0.89 2.91
C PHE A 104 7.87 0.14 3.48
N MET A 105 6.70 -0.29 3.92
CA MET A 105 5.70 0.58 4.56
C MET A 105 6.23 1.22 5.84
N GLY A 106 6.88 0.44 6.71
CA GLY A 106 7.50 0.96 7.93
C GLY A 106 8.59 1.99 7.63
N GLY A 107 9.43 1.74 6.61
CA GLY A 107 10.43 2.68 6.14
C GLY A 107 9.84 3.99 5.64
N MET A 108 8.75 3.94 4.86
CA MET A 108 8.03 5.13 4.38
C MET A 108 7.42 5.93 5.54
N SER A 109 6.75 5.28 6.48
CA SER A 109 6.15 5.93 7.65
C SER A 109 7.21 6.65 8.49
N ASN A 110 8.32 5.98 8.79
CA ASN A 110 9.44 6.57 9.53
C ASN A 110 10.10 7.72 8.76
N GLY A 111 10.21 7.61 7.44
CA GLY A 111 10.70 8.70 6.58
C GLY A 111 9.80 9.94 6.63
N LEU A 112 8.48 9.74 6.58
CA LEU A 112 7.50 10.82 6.68
C LEU A 112 7.53 11.49 8.06
N GLU A 113 7.66 10.70 9.13
CA GLU A 113 7.81 11.21 10.50
C GLU A 113 9.07 12.06 10.66
N LYS A 114 10.22 11.58 10.16
CA LYS A 114 11.46 12.38 10.17
C LYS A 114 11.33 13.65 9.34
N ALA A 115 10.66 13.59 8.19
CA ALA A 115 10.42 14.76 7.36
C ALA A 115 9.53 15.79 8.08
N SER A 116 8.45 15.36 8.76
CA SER A 116 7.57 16.27 9.49
C SER A 116 8.26 16.89 10.71
N GLN A 117 9.09 16.13 11.43
CA GLN A 117 9.93 16.65 12.53
C GLN A 117 10.88 17.75 12.02
N SER A 118 11.53 17.53 10.87
CA SER A 118 12.44 18.52 10.26
C SER A 118 11.75 19.80 9.75
N LEU A 119 10.44 19.75 9.49
CA LEU A 119 9.64 20.92 9.11
C LEU A 119 9.17 21.73 10.34
N ASN A 120 8.97 21.06 11.47
CA ASN A 120 8.58 21.69 12.74
C ASN A 120 9.76 22.37 13.44
N GLU A 121 10.96 21.80 13.29
CA GLU A 121 12.19 22.48 13.65
C GLU A 121 12.46 23.55 12.59
N ASN A 122 12.23 24.82 12.92
CA ASN A 122 12.45 26.00 12.06
C ASN A 122 13.96 26.25 11.76
N GLU A 123 14.76 25.18 11.75
CA GLU A 123 16.18 25.17 11.49
C GLU A 123 16.38 25.14 9.97
N LYS A 124 16.89 26.24 9.40
CA LYS A 124 17.33 26.26 8.01
C LYS A 124 18.32 25.12 7.81
N THR A 125 17.89 24.05 7.14
CA THR A 125 18.78 22.95 6.82
C THR A 125 19.85 23.49 5.87
N SER A 126 21.04 23.75 6.42
CA SER A 126 22.18 24.22 5.65
C SER A 126 22.53 23.17 4.59
N LEU A 127 22.84 23.59 3.36
CA LEU A 127 23.32 22.69 2.28
C LEU A 127 24.52 21.84 2.73
N TRP A 128 25.28 22.32 3.72
CA TRP A 128 26.35 21.58 4.36
C TRP A 128 25.87 20.45 5.28
N LYS A 129 24.80 20.68 6.07
CA LYS A 129 24.13 19.64 6.87
C LYS A 129 23.52 18.56 5.96
N LEU A 130 22.91 18.95 4.83
CA LEU A 130 22.41 18.02 3.79
C LEU A 130 23.53 17.17 3.18
N GLY A 131 24.65 17.80 2.79
CA GLY A 131 25.80 17.07 2.25
C GLY A 131 26.40 16.07 3.24
N ASN A 132 26.40 16.39 4.54
CA ASN A 132 26.83 15.47 5.58
C ASN A 132 25.79 14.39 5.92
N SER A 133 24.48 14.65 5.78
CA SER A 133 23.44 13.65 6.05
C SER A 133 23.47 12.48 5.06
N ILE A 134 23.92 12.71 3.83
CA ILE A 134 24.12 11.63 2.83
C ILE A 134 25.17 10.61 3.28
N ARG A 135 26.09 10.99 4.18
CA ARG A 135 27.18 10.14 4.65
C ARG A 135 26.80 9.21 5.80
N THR A 136 25.61 9.36 6.38
CA THR A 136 25.18 8.49 7.48
C THR A 136 24.96 7.05 7.00
N PRO A 137 25.06 6.05 7.90
CA PRO A 137 24.79 4.64 7.55
C PRO A 137 23.40 4.44 6.94
N GLU A 138 22.39 5.13 7.45
CA GLU A 138 20.99 5.01 7.01
C GLU A 138 20.80 5.55 5.59
N SER A 139 21.36 6.74 5.29
CA SER A 139 21.32 7.32 3.95
C SER A 139 22.03 6.45 2.93
N LYS A 140 23.18 5.87 3.30
CA LYS A 140 23.90 4.92 2.44
C LYS A 140 23.11 3.65 2.16
N ALA A 141 22.45 3.09 3.17
CA ALA A 141 21.62 1.89 3.01
C ALA A 141 20.43 2.16 2.08
N ALA A 142 19.73 3.29 2.25
CA ALA A 142 18.63 3.69 1.38
C ALA A 142 19.08 3.93 -0.07
N LEU A 143 20.17 4.68 -0.26
CA LEU A 143 20.73 4.95 -1.60
C LEU A 143 21.20 3.67 -2.29
N SER A 144 21.93 2.81 -1.58
CA SER A 144 22.36 1.50 -2.10
C SER A 144 21.16 0.64 -2.53
N THR A 145 20.13 0.59 -1.70
CA THR A 145 18.89 -0.15 -2.01
C THR A 145 18.20 0.41 -3.25
N MET A 146 18.11 1.73 -3.37
CA MET A 146 17.56 2.40 -4.55
C MET A 146 18.39 2.10 -5.80
N PHE A 147 19.73 2.14 -5.72
CA PHE A 147 20.59 1.80 -6.84
C PHE A 147 20.43 0.35 -7.28
N ASN A 148 20.44 -0.61 -6.35
CA ASN A 148 20.25 -2.03 -6.68
C ASN A 148 18.86 -2.27 -7.31
N PHE A 149 17.82 -1.56 -6.84
CA PHE A 149 16.49 -1.61 -7.45
C PHE A 149 16.50 -1.07 -8.89
N LEU A 150 17.14 0.08 -9.12
CA LEU A 150 17.28 0.67 -10.46
C LEU A 150 18.09 -0.24 -11.40
N GLU A 151 19.15 -0.88 -10.90
CA GLU A 151 19.98 -1.83 -11.63
C GLU A 151 19.15 -3.05 -12.07
N GLY A 152 18.43 -3.69 -11.15
CA GLY A 152 17.55 -4.82 -11.48
C GLY A 152 16.44 -4.48 -12.47
N MET A 153 15.88 -3.27 -12.42
CA MET A 153 14.95 -2.80 -13.47
C MET A 153 15.65 -2.64 -14.82
N GLY A 154 16.86 -2.09 -14.83
CA GLY A 154 17.67 -1.89 -16.03
C GLY A 154 17.99 -3.20 -16.75
N GLU A 155 18.32 -4.25 -16.00
CA GLU A 155 18.59 -5.60 -16.55
C GLU A 155 17.41 -6.14 -17.38
N VAL A 156 16.18 -5.97 -16.88
CA VAL A 156 14.95 -6.40 -17.60
C VAL A 156 14.78 -5.63 -18.92
N PHE A 157 15.07 -4.33 -18.93
CA PHE A 157 14.96 -3.51 -20.13
C PHE A 157 16.02 -3.87 -21.18
N ILE A 158 17.25 -4.16 -20.74
CA ILE A 158 18.36 -4.56 -21.61
C ILE A 158 18.09 -5.94 -22.22
N GLN A 159 17.73 -6.94 -21.42
CA GLN A 159 17.41 -8.29 -21.91
C GLN A 159 16.27 -8.29 -22.94
N LYS A 160 15.24 -7.46 -22.71
CA LYS A 160 14.12 -7.33 -23.66
C LYS A 160 14.57 -6.75 -25.00
N LYS A 161 15.53 -5.82 -24.99
CA LYS A 161 16.09 -5.20 -26.21
C LYS A 161 16.95 -6.19 -27.00
N GLU A 162 17.74 -7.02 -26.33
CA GLU A 162 18.59 -8.04 -26.95
C GLU A 162 17.76 -9.19 -27.55
N GLY A 163 16.71 -9.63 -26.86
CA GLY A 163 15.79 -10.66 -27.37
C GLY A 163 15.01 -10.23 -28.61
N GLN A 164 14.72 -8.93 -28.76
CA GLN A 164 14.07 -8.38 -29.96
C GLN A 164 15.05 -8.28 -31.15
N GLN A 165 16.31 -7.90 -30.91
CA GLN A 165 17.32 -7.82 -31.97
C GLN A 165 17.80 -9.19 -32.46
N GLY A 166 17.88 -10.20 -31.58
CA GLY A 166 18.21 -11.58 -31.97
C GLY A 166 17.12 -12.28 -32.79
N GLY A 167 15.85 -11.89 -32.60
CA GLY A 167 14.71 -12.40 -33.38
C GLY A 167 14.67 -11.87 -34.81
N GLU A 168 14.94 -10.58 -35.01
CA GLU A 168 15.00 -9.97 -36.35
C GLU A 168 16.19 -10.50 -37.18
N GLN A 169 17.33 -10.76 -36.56
CA GLN A 169 18.49 -11.32 -37.26
C GLN A 169 18.28 -12.78 -37.69
N ARG A 170 17.56 -13.58 -36.90
CA ARG A 170 17.22 -14.97 -37.27
C ARG A 170 16.23 -15.04 -38.44
N TRP A 171 15.21 -14.19 -38.45
CA TRP A 171 14.26 -14.10 -39.58
C TRP A 171 14.92 -13.65 -40.88
N ASN A 172 15.85 -12.69 -40.82
CA ASN A 172 16.61 -12.26 -42.00
C ASN A 172 17.57 -13.34 -42.53
N ASN A 173 18.14 -14.17 -41.66
CA ASN A 173 19.07 -15.22 -42.09
C ASN A 173 18.34 -16.48 -42.63
N GLU A 174 17.15 -16.80 -42.12
CA GLU A 174 16.33 -17.91 -42.62
C GLU A 174 15.62 -17.57 -43.94
N SER A 175 15.18 -16.32 -44.13
CA SER A 175 14.57 -15.85 -45.40
C SER A 175 15.57 -15.74 -46.56
N LEU A 176 16.87 -15.63 -46.28
CA LEU A 176 17.93 -15.69 -47.30
C LEU A 176 18.27 -17.14 -47.69
N LYS A 177 18.11 -18.11 -46.78
CA LYS A 177 18.38 -19.53 -47.05
C LYS A 177 17.27 -20.24 -47.82
N SER A 178 16.06 -19.70 -47.86
CA SER A 178 14.94 -20.27 -48.63
C SER A 178 14.87 -19.78 -50.09
N ARG A 179 15.80 -18.91 -50.50
CA ARG A 179 15.87 -18.31 -51.85
C ARG A 179 17.03 -18.84 -52.71
N VAL A 180 17.72 -19.89 -52.24
CA VAL A 180 18.77 -20.62 -52.96
C VAL A 180 18.32 -22.07 -53.10
#